data_AF-A0A0F9FCZ8-F1
#
_entry.id   AF-A0A0F9FCZ8-F1
#
_cell.length_a   1.000
_cell.length_b   1.000
_cell.length_c   1.000
_cell.angle_alpha   90.00
_cell.angle_beta   90.00
_cell.angle_gamma   90.00
#
_symmetry.space_group_name_H-M   'P 1'
#
loop_
_entity.id
_entity.type
_entity.pdbx_description
1 polymer ?
#
loop_
_entity_poly.entity_id
_entity_poly.type
_entity_poly.pdbx_seq_one_letter_code
_entity_poly.pdbx_strand_id
1 'polypeptide(L)'
;INEAELEWPFNINTRTDTLTRGIAEYTLPTGYRTADWESFFLFPSDLIINGTFDSATTSWTDKSSGTGSAAHTTDGGGRARLAGGASGTGALEQSVTTIGDKTYRVSFRIFSAAITLKIGTTSGGTEILSEEFTITNTGEGTYYSKTFVATTASTFIGFSHTTNANHDFDTVSVREDLQPSYLQYRSIDIFNAYFREDDFHLEPSTFNTPEFVFATNDDKYIVSPVPDNEYKLEFKYYLPPTVLSSDTDTTTIPTRYEHVIIDRAMFYVFMFREDAESATIMDTRSNIKVEKMRIELINKPDRMYAGVWPRVVTDIFGN
;
A
#
# COMPACT_ATOMS: atom_id res chain seq x y z
N ILE A 1 0.06 10.74 29.77
CA ILE A 1 0.94 10.33 28.65
C ILE A 1 1.19 11.59 27.82
N ASN A 2 2.44 12.04 27.73
CA ASN A 2 2.81 13.30 27.08
C ASN A 2 2.35 13.28 25.62
N GLU A 3 1.48 14.22 25.24
CA GLU A 3 1.03 14.44 23.86
C GLU A 3 2.10 15.11 22.99
N ALA A 4 3.17 15.63 23.60
CA ALA A 4 4.15 16.50 22.95
C ALA A 4 5.06 15.83 21.90
N GLU A 5 5.07 14.48 21.79
CA GLU A 5 6.06 13.75 20.98
C GLU A 5 5.49 12.53 20.24
N LEU A 6 4.16 12.52 20.01
CA LEU A 6 3.52 11.44 19.26
C LEU A 6 4.05 11.35 17.81
N GLU A 7 4.45 12.49 17.24
CA GLU A 7 4.89 12.67 15.85
C GLU A 7 6.25 12.06 15.51
N TRP A 8 6.91 11.40 16.46
CA TRP A 8 8.18 10.74 16.18
C TRP A 8 8.04 9.67 15.09
N PRO A 9 8.97 9.60 14.11
CA PRO A 9 8.87 8.68 12.98
C PRO A 9 8.72 7.20 13.36
N PHE A 10 9.27 6.78 14.49
CA PHE A 10 9.19 5.40 14.97
C PHE A 10 7.86 5.06 15.67
N ASN A 11 7.00 6.05 15.89
CA ASN A 11 5.61 5.83 16.32
C ASN A 11 4.65 5.73 15.14
N ILE A 12 5.09 6.12 13.94
CA ILE A 12 4.28 6.11 12.71
C ILE A 12 4.22 4.69 12.17
N ASN A 13 3.01 4.22 11.89
CA ASN A 13 2.75 3.01 11.15
C ASN A 13 1.84 3.30 9.98
N THR A 14 1.92 2.46 8.95
CA THR A 14 1.06 2.51 7.79
C THR A 14 0.11 1.32 7.82
N ARG A 15 -1.14 1.53 7.43
CA ARG A 15 -2.13 0.46 7.23
C ARG A 15 -2.73 0.60 5.83
N THR A 16 -2.97 -0.55 5.21
CA THR A 16 -3.73 -0.65 3.96
C THR A 16 -4.99 -1.43 4.23
N ASP A 17 -6.14 -0.78 4.06
CA ASP A 17 -7.47 -1.39 4.14
C ASP A 17 -8.01 -1.67 2.73
N THR A 18 -8.89 -2.67 2.65
CA THR A 18 -9.63 -3.00 1.42
C THR A 18 -11.03 -2.48 1.58
N LEU A 19 -11.38 -1.44 0.81
CA LEU A 19 -12.73 -0.94 0.72
C LEU A 19 -13.54 -1.89 -0.15
N THR A 20 -14.73 -2.23 0.30
CA THR A 20 -15.64 -3.12 -0.40
C THR A 20 -16.89 -2.37 -0.83
N ARG A 21 -17.43 -2.78 -1.98
CA ARG A 21 -18.63 -2.18 -2.53
C ARG A 21 -19.78 -2.20 -1.53
N GLY A 22 -20.45 -1.05 -1.37
CA GLY A 22 -21.63 -0.94 -0.51
C GLY A 22 -21.35 -0.86 1.00
N ILE A 23 -20.07 -0.84 1.42
CA ILE A 23 -19.69 -0.66 2.83
C ILE A 23 -19.03 0.70 3.01
N ALA A 24 -19.62 1.54 3.86
CA ALA A 24 -19.15 2.89 4.15
C ALA A 24 -18.29 3.00 5.42
N GLU A 25 -18.48 2.11 6.40
CA GLU A 25 -17.83 2.20 7.73
C GLU A 25 -16.73 1.15 7.90
N TYR A 26 -15.56 1.57 8.37
CA TYR A 26 -14.37 0.74 8.54
C TYR A 26 -13.72 1.00 9.90
N THR A 27 -13.05 -0.02 10.46
CA THR A 27 -12.46 0.04 11.81
C THR A 27 -11.00 0.44 11.77
N LEU A 28 -10.62 1.42 12.61
CA LEU A 28 -9.23 1.86 12.76
C LEU A 28 -8.38 0.79 13.48
N PRO A 29 -7.03 0.88 13.42
CA PRO A 29 -6.16 -0.10 14.07
C PRO A 29 -6.38 -0.12 15.57
N THR A 30 -6.38 -1.29 16.21
CA THR A 30 -6.50 -1.37 17.67
C THR A 30 -5.31 -0.73 18.36
N GLY A 31 -5.55 0.02 19.43
CA GLY A 31 -4.49 0.61 20.25
C GLY A 31 -3.76 1.78 19.59
N TYR A 32 -4.24 2.28 18.46
CA TYR A 32 -3.78 3.56 17.90
C TYR A 32 -4.10 4.73 18.82
N ARG A 33 -3.30 5.79 18.72
CA ARG A 33 -3.51 7.04 19.47
C ARG A 33 -4.21 8.08 18.62
N THR A 34 -3.77 8.26 17.38
CA THR A 34 -4.43 9.11 16.37
C THR A 34 -4.13 8.58 14.98
N ALA A 35 -5.08 8.72 14.06
CA ALA A 35 -4.84 8.55 12.64
C ALA A 35 -4.31 9.87 12.06
N ASP A 36 -3.47 9.78 11.03
CA ASP A 36 -3.12 10.94 10.21
C ASP A 36 -4.19 11.09 9.12
N TRP A 37 -5.19 11.93 9.40
CA TRP A 37 -6.36 12.11 8.54
C TRP A 37 -6.05 12.73 7.17
N GLU A 38 -4.88 13.34 7.00
CA GLU A 38 -4.42 13.88 5.71
C GLU A 38 -3.63 12.86 4.88
N SER A 39 -3.32 11.70 5.46
CA SER A 39 -2.55 10.63 4.78
C SER A 39 -3.40 9.62 4.01
N PHE A 40 -4.73 9.75 4.05
CA PHE A 40 -5.64 8.81 3.43
C PHE A 40 -5.51 8.86 1.90
N PHE A 41 -5.03 7.77 1.31
CA PHE A 41 -4.73 7.65 -0.10
C PHE A 41 -5.44 6.44 -0.71
N LEU A 42 -6.28 6.70 -1.70
CA LEU A 42 -7.10 5.71 -2.39
C LEU A 42 -6.42 5.31 -3.71
N PHE A 43 -6.39 4.01 -3.99
CA PHE A 43 -5.92 3.46 -5.26
C PHE A 43 -6.71 2.20 -5.65
N PRO A 44 -6.82 1.89 -6.96
CA PRO A 44 -7.56 0.71 -7.42
C PRO A 44 -6.92 -0.58 -6.94
N SER A 45 -7.75 -1.55 -6.52
CA SER A 45 -7.28 -2.89 -6.16
C SER A 45 -6.80 -3.65 -7.39
N ASP A 46 -5.83 -4.54 -7.18
CA ASP A 46 -5.47 -5.53 -8.19
C ASP A 46 -6.44 -6.70 -8.13
N LEU A 47 -7.11 -6.97 -9.24
CA LEU A 47 -8.05 -8.07 -9.38
C LEU A 47 -7.33 -9.39 -9.68
N ILE A 48 -6.09 -9.32 -10.16
CA ILE A 48 -5.29 -10.52 -10.44
C ILE A 48 -4.65 -11.02 -9.16
N ILE A 49 -4.76 -12.32 -8.93
CA ILE A 49 -4.02 -13.01 -7.88
C ILE A 49 -2.84 -13.77 -8.49
N ASN A 50 -1.70 -13.75 -7.78
CA ASN A 50 -0.46 -14.41 -8.21
C ASN A 50 -0.05 -13.99 -9.64
N GLY A 51 -0.04 -12.69 -9.92
CA GLY A 51 0.40 -12.14 -11.19
C GLY A 51 1.92 -12.03 -11.35
N THR A 52 2.67 -12.12 -10.26
CA THR A 52 4.14 -12.14 -10.24
C THR A 52 4.72 -13.54 -10.44
N PHE A 53 3.91 -14.59 -10.20
CA PHE A 53 4.31 -15.99 -10.37
C PHE A 53 5.51 -16.42 -9.51
N ASP A 54 5.58 -15.97 -8.25
CA ASP A 54 6.73 -16.21 -7.37
C ASP A 54 7.06 -17.69 -7.10
N SER A 55 6.06 -18.58 -7.22
CA SER A 55 6.25 -20.00 -6.85
C SER A 55 5.50 -21.03 -7.70
N ALA A 56 4.35 -20.68 -8.30
CA ALA A 56 3.54 -21.59 -9.10
C ALA A 56 2.56 -20.83 -10.00
N THR A 57 1.87 -21.56 -10.89
CA THR A 57 0.74 -21.06 -11.70
C THR A 57 -0.63 -21.53 -11.16
N THR A 58 -0.72 -22.03 -9.93
CA THR A 58 -1.93 -22.68 -9.38
C THR A 58 -3.18 -21.78 -9.38
N SER A 59 -3.02 -20.47 -9.24
CA SER A 59 -4.13 -19.52 -9.30
C SER A 59 -4.61 -19.19 -10.72
N TRP A 60 -4.00 -19.82 -11.73
CA TRP A 60 -4.31 -19.66 -13.14
C TRP A 60 -4.75 -21.00 -13.73
N THR A 61 -5.76 -20.95 -14.58
CA THR A 61 -6.28 -22.12 -15.29
C THR A 61 -5.49 -22.35 -16.58
N ASP A 62 -4.90 -23.53 -16.74
CA ASP A 62 -4.28 -23.94 -18.00
C ASP A 62 -5.35 -24.16 -19.08
N LYS A 63 -5.20 -23.43 -20.19
CA LYS A 63 -6.06 -23.48 -21.37
C LYS A 63 -5.31 -23.96 -22.61
N SER A 64 -4.18 -24.62 -22.42
CA SER A 64 -3.37 -25.15 -23.50
C SER A 64 -4.12 -26.23 -24.29
N SER A 65 -3.80 -26.34 -25.58
CA SER A 65 -4.41 -27.30 -26.50
C SER A 65 -3.38 -27.92 -27.44
N GLY A 66 -3.70 -29.10 -27.99
CA GLY A 66 -2.79 -29.84 -28.85
C GLY A 66 -1.51 -30.23 -28.11
N THR A 67 -0.35 -29.87 -28.68
CA THR A 67 0.96 -30.07 -28.06
C THR A 67 1.41 -28.90 -27.17
N GLY A 68 0.54 -27.90 -26.96
CA GLY A 68 0.87 -26.73 -26.17
C GLY A 68 0.90 -27.02 -24.68
N SER A 69 1.62 -26.19 -23.93
CA SER A 69 1.70 -26.28 -22.49
C SER A 69 1.84 -24.91 -21.82
N ALA A 70 1.41 -24.87 -20.57
CA ALA A 70 1.70 -23.78 -19.64
C ALA A 70 2.44 -24.32 -18.42
N ALA A 71 3.47 -23.60 -17.98
CA ALA A 71 4.28 -24.00 -16.83
C ALA A 71 4.76 -22.78 -16.04
N HIS A 72 5.18 -23.03 -14.81
CA HIS A 72 5.95 -22.07 -14.04
C HIS A 72 7.45 -22.26 -14.32
N THR A 73 8.21 -21.16 -14.39
CA THR A 73 9.69 -21.18 -14.41
C THR A 73 10.24 -20.34 -13.26
N THR A 74 11.36 -20.76 -12.69
CA THR A 74 12.09 -20.02 -11.65
C THR A 74 13.02 -18.94 -12.21
N ASP A 75 13.08 -18.80 -13.54
CA ASP A 75 13.91 -17.79 -14.19
C ASP A 75 13.47 -16.38 -13.76
N GLY A 76 14.43 -15.51 -13.42
CA GLY A 76 14.13 -14.12 -13.10
C GLY A 76 13.28 -13.89 -11.86
N GLY A 77 13.20 -14.86 -10.94
CA GLY A 77 12.45 -14.75 -9.68
C GLY A 77 11.07 -15.42 -9.68
N GLY A 78 10.67 -16.04 -10.79
CA GLY A 78 9.34 -16.64 -10.95
C GLY A 78 8.61 -16.02 -12.15
N ARG A 79 8.22 -16.84 -13.13
CA ARG A 79 7.48 -16.39 -14.33
C ARG A 79 6.53 -17.47 -14.82
N ALA A 80 5.50 -17.06 -15.53
CA ALA A 80 4.67 -17.97 -16.30
C ALA A 80 5.28 -18.20 -17.68
N ARG A 81 5.37 -19.46 -18.11
CA ARG A 81 5.92 -19.92 -19.38
C ARG A 81 4.84 -20.56 -20.22
N LEU A 82 4.70 -20.11 -21.46
CA LEU A 82 3.82 -20.70 -22.46
C LEU A 82 4.65 -21.29 -23.61
N ALA A 83 4.25 -22.47 -24.09
CA ALA A 83 4.79 -23.07 -25.29
C ALA A 83 3.65 -23.57 -26.18
N GLY A 84 3.67 -23.23 -27.48
CA GLY A 84 2.68 -23.75 -28.44
C GLY A 84 2.94 -25.21 -28.84
N GLY A 85 4.17 -25.69 -28.65
CA GLY A 85 4.61 -27.00 -29.14
C GLY A 85 4.58 -27.08 -30.68
N ALA A 86 4.74 -28.29 -31.22
CA ALA A 86 4.80 -28.51 -32.67
C ALA A 86 3.48 -28.20 -33.41
N SER A 87 2.33 -28.42 -32.75
CA SER A 87 1.00 -28.16 -33.30
C SER A 87 0.00 -27.99 -32.15
N GLY A 88 0.09 -26.86 -31.45
CA GLY A 88 -0.76 -26.56 -30.30
C GLY A 88 -0.75 -25.08 -29.93
N THR A 89 -1.29 -24.78 -28.75
CA THR A 89 -1.32 -23.45 -28.17
C THR A 89 -1.07 -23.59 -26.69
N GLY A 90 -0.05 -22.89 -26.16
CA GLY A 90 0.14 -22.74 -24.73
C GLY A 90 -0.73 -21.57 -24.26
N ALA A 91 -1.55 -21.77 -23.24
CA ALA A 91 -2.40 -20.69 -22.73
C ALA A 91 -2.65 -20.80 -21.23
N LEU A 92 -2.70 -19.63 -20.57
CA LEU A 92 -3.10 -19.48 -19.17
C LEU A 92 -4.19 -18.43 -19.06
N GLU A 93 -5.16 -18.67 -18.19
CA GLU A 93 -6.30 -17.79 -17.99
C GLU A 93 -6.62 -17.64 -16.50
N GLN A 94 -7.06 -16.45 -16.09
CA GLN A 94 -7.67 -16.22 -14.80
C GLN A 94 -9.00 -15.49 -14.96
N SER A 95 -10.02 -15.94 -14.23
CA SER A 95 -11.28 -15.22 -14.10
C SER A 95 -11.16 -14.14 -13.04
N VAL A 96 -11.52 -12.92 -13.37
CA VAL A 96 -11.61 -11.79 -12.44
C VAL A 96 -13.06 -11.34 -12.28
N THR A 97 -13.37 -10.79 -11.11
CA THR A 97 -14.68 -10.17 -10.85
C THR A 97 -14.60 -8.71 -11.24
N THR A 98 -15.44 -8.30 -12.19
CA THR A 98 -15.45 -6.96 -12.77
C THR A 98 -16.86 -6.37 -12.66
N ILE A 99 -16.99 -5.07 -12.94
CA ILE A 99 -18.29 -4.41 -13.04
C ILE A 99 -18.51 -4.03 -14.50
N GLY A 100 -19.71 -4.30 -15.03
CA GLY A 100 -20.07 -3.93 -16.39
C GLY A 100 -19.99 -2.42 -16.61
N ASP A 101 -19.62 -2.02 -17.82
CA ASP A 101 -19.44 -0.64 -18.29
C ASP A 101 -18.34 0.15 -17.58
N LYS A 102 -17.48 -0.52 -16.79
CA LYS A 102 -16.27 0.07 -16.21
C LYS A 102 -15.04 -0.22 -17.07
N THR A 103 -14.12 0.75 -17.11
CA THR A 103 -12.84 0.62 -17.81
C THR A 103 -11.78 0.07 -16.86
N TYR A 104 -11.10 -0.97 -17.30
CA TYR A 104 -9.99 -1.60 -16.59
C TYR A 104 -8.71 -1.52 -17.42
N ARG A 105 -7.58 -1.55 -16.74
CA ARG A 105 -6.24 -1.56 -17.32
C ARG A 105 -5.55 -2.87 -16.97
N VAL A 106 -5.18 -3.64 -17.99
CA VAL A 106 -4.27 -4.79 -17.86
C VAL A 106 -2.85 -4.28 -18.07
N SER A 107 -1.97 -4.56 -17.12
CA SER A 107 -0.54 -4.35 -17.25
C SER A 107 0.18 -5.68 -17.10
N PHE A 108 1.18 -5.92 -17.93
CA PHE A 108 1.97 -7.16 -17.91
C PHE A 108 3.33 -6.92 -18.54
N ARG A 109 4.26 -7.83 -18.31
CA ARG A 109 5.60 -7.78 -18.88
C ARG A 109 5.92 -9.08 -19.61
N ILE A 110 6.52 -8.94 -20.79
CA ILE A 110 6.92 -10.07 -21.65
C ILE A 110 8.45 -10.08 -21.78
N PHE A 111 9.08 -11.26 -21.89
CA PHE A 111 10.55 -11.38 -21.99
C PHE A 111 11.09 -11.98 -23.28
N SER A 112 10.35 -12.85 -23.98
CA SER A 112 10.96 -13.70 -25.03
C SER A 112 10.50 -13.33 -26.43
N ALA A 113 9.24 -13.58 -26.78
CA ALA A 113 8.66 -13.17 -28.06
C ALA A 113 7.20 -12.77 -27.90
N ALA A 114 6.49 -12.66 -29.03
CA ALA A 114 5.13 -12.19 -29.06
C ALA A 114 4.17 -13.08 -28.26
N ILE A 115 3.35 -12.46 -27.42
CA ILE A 115 2.26 -13.13 -26.67
C ILE A 115 0.96 -12.42 -27.02
N THR A 116 -0.10 -13.20 -27.23
CA THR A 116 -1.44 -12.68 -27.47
C THR A 116 -2.20 -12.56 -26.15
N LEU A 117 -2.61 -11.34 -25.80
CA LEU A 117 -3.57 -11.10 -24.73
C LEU A 117 -4.98 -11.34 -25.26
N LYS A 118 -5.75 -12.13 -24.53
CA LYS A 118 -7.14 -12.49 -24.81
C LYS A 118 -8.00 -12.08 -23.63
N ILE A 119 -9.05 -11.32 -23.90
CA ILE A 119 -10.02 -10.88 -22.91
C ILE A 119 -11.41 -11.29 -23.40
N GLY A 120 -12.12 -12.03 -22.55
CA GLY A 120 -13.43 -12.59 -22.87
C GLY A 120 -14.44 -12.42 -21.75
N THR A 121 -15.71 -12.61 -22.12
CA THR A 121 -16.84 -12.68 -21.16
C THR A 121 -17.11 -14.12 -20.72
N THR A 122 -16.53 -15.09 -21.42
CA THR A 122 -16.58 -16.51 -21.11
C THR A 122 -15.18 -17.11 -21.10
N SER A 123 -15.01 -18.26 -20.46
CA SER A 123 -13.71 -18.92 -20.38
C SER A 123 -13.20 -19.34 -21.76
N GLY A 124 -11.98 -18.93 -22.10
CA GLY A 124 -11.37 -19.07 -23.43
C GLY A 124 -11.92 -18.08 -24.47
N GLY A 125 -12.82 -17.20 -24.08
CA GLY A 125 -13.44 -16.19 -24.94
C GLY A 125 -12.47 -15.06 -25.32
N THR A 126 -12.78 -14.41 -26.44
CA THR A 126 -11.99 -13.29 -26.98
C THR A 126 -12.89 -12.12 -27.38
N GLU A 127 -14.07 -12.01 -26.79
CA GLU A 127 -15.11 -11.09 -27.24
C GLU A 127 -14.78 -9.62 -26.97
N ILE A 128 -13.90 -9.33 -25.99
CA ILE A 128 -13.56 -7.97 -25.58
C ILE A 128 -12.26 -7.51 -26.24
N LEU A 129 -11.22 -8.35 -26.20
CA LEU A 129 -9.92 -8.02 -26.77
C LEU A 129 -9.18 -9.29 -27.21
N SER A 130 -8.52 -9.21 -28.35
CA SER A 130 -7.51 -10.18 -28.77
C SER A 130 -6.42 -9.45 -29.53
N GLU A 131 -5.29 -9.21 -28.87
CA GLU A 131 -4.19 -8.41 -29.43
C GLU A 131 -2.84 -9.09 -29.17
N GLU A 132 -2.00 -9.11 -30.20
CA GLU A 132 -0.65 -9.64 -30.12
C GLU A 132 0.33 -8.51 -29.80
N PHE A 133 1.17 -8.74 -28.77
CA PHE A 133 2.18 -7.78 -28.33
C PHE A 133 3.56 -8.30 -28.71
N THR A 134 4.25 -7.58 -29.59
CA THR A 134 5.60 -7.94 -30.07
C THR A 134 6.68 -7.22 -29.28
N ILE A 135 7.73 -7.93 -28.90
CA ILE A 135 8.87 -7.40 -28.15
C ILE A 135 10.12 -7.24 -29.02
N THR A 136 10.88 -6.16 -28.79
CA THR A 136 12.18 -5.91 -29.42
C THR A 136 13.35 -6.08 -28.45
N ASN A 137 13.12 -5.94 -27.14
CA ASN A 137 14.14 -6.09 -26.10
C ASN A 137 13.88 -7.34 -25.25
N THR A 138 14.59 -8.44 -25.58
CA THR A 138 14.41 -9.75 -24.94
C THR A 138 15.23 -9.95 -23.66
N GLY A 139 16.07 -8.99 -23.27
CA GLY A 139 16.91 -9.11 -22.09
C GLY A 139 16.14 -8.79 -20.80
N GLU A 140 15.75 -7.53 -20.66
CA GLU A 140 15.01 -7.05 -19.48
C GLU A 140 13.51 -7.24 -19.62
N GLY A 141 13.00 -7.68 -20.77
CA GLY A 141 11.57 -7.70 -21.02
C GLY A 141 10.95 -6.31 -21.17
N THR A 142 9.74 -6.25 -21.71
CA THR A 142 9.04 -4.99 -22.01
C THR A 142 7.68 -4.99 -21.33
N TYR A 143 7.36 -3.86 -20.68
CA TYR A 143 6.06 -3.64 -20.06
C TYR A 143 5.05 -3.16 -21.10
N TYR A 144 3.88 -3.78 -21.09
CA TYR A 144 2.73 -3.37 -21.88
C TYR A 144 1.58 -3.03 -20.95
N SER A 145 0.78 -2.06 -21.37
CA SER A 145 -0.44 -1.64 -20.69
C SER A 145 -1.52 -1.46 -21.73
N LYS A 146 -2.69 -2.08 -21.51
CA LYS A 146 -3.85 -1.96 -22.38
C LYS A 146 -5.11 -1.74 -21.54
N THR A 147 -5.98 -0.86 -22.01
CA THR A 147 -7.29 -0.62 -21.40
C THR A 147 -8.37 -1.41 -22.14
N PHE A 148 -9.38 -1.86 -21.42
CA PHE A 148 -10.57 -2.51 -21.95
C PHE A 148 -11.79 -2.11 -21.14
N VAL A 149 -12.98 -2.16 -21.75
CA VAL A 149 -14.24 -1.96 -21.04
C VAL A 149 -14.84 -3.33 -20.73
N ALA A 150 -15.11 -3.60 -19.45
CA ALA A 150 -15.79 -4.83 -19.06
C ALA A 150 -17.27 -4.74 -19.41
N THR A 151 -17.85 -5.79 -19.98
CA THR A 151 -19.28 -5.82 -20.36
C THR A 151 -20.12 -6.67 -19.41
N THR A 152 -19.49 -7.48 -18.58
CA THR A 152 -20.12 -8.45 -17.67
C THR A 152 -19.50 -8.37 -16.27
N ALA A 153 -20.16 -8.99 -15.28
CA ALA A 153 -19.68 -9.02 -13.89
C ALA A 153 -18.43 -9.92 -13.68
N SER A 154 -18.05 -10.70 -14.69
CA SER A 154 -16.83 -11.48 -14.70
C SER A 154 -16.17 -11.36 -16.07
N THR A 155 -14.85 -11.18 -16.05
CA THR A 155 -14.01 -11.12 -17.23
C THR A 155 -12.93 -12.18 -17.13
N PHE A 156 -12.64 -12.85 -18.24
CA PHE A 156 -11.56 -13.82 -18.32
C PHE A 156 -10.36 -13.16 -18.99
N ILE A 157 -9.23 -13.13 -18.29
CA ILE A 157 -7.98 -12.55 -18.75
C ILE A 157 -7.02 -13.71 -19.05
N GLY A 158 -6.72 -13.89 -20.32
CA GLY A 158 -5.91 -14.98 -20.81
C GLY A 158 -4.70 -14.52 -21.62
N PHE A 159 -3.64 -15.29 -21.56
CA PHE A 159 -2.46 -15.16 -22.40
C PHE A 159 -2.31 -16.43 -23.22
N SER A 160 -1.97 -16.29 -24.50
CA SER A 160 -1.77 -17.44 -25.36
C SER A 160 -0.62 -17.24 -26.34
N HIS A 161 -0.06 -18.37 -26.75
CA HIS A 161 1.06 -18.42 -27.67
C HIS A 161 1.05 -19.73 -28.49
N THR A 162 1.43 -19.66 -29.77
CA THR A 162 1.30 -20.79 -30.71
C THR A 162 2.62 -21.32 -31.29
N THR A 163 3.74 -20.60 -31.16
CA THR A 163 5.01 -21.08 -31.71
C THR A 163 5.63 -22.17 -30.85
N ASN A 164 6.45 -23.01 -31.48
CA ASN A 164 7.20 -24.08 -30.83
C ASN A 164 8.43 -23.55 -30.09
N ALA A 165 8.22 -22.64 -29.16
CA ALA A 165 9.25 -22.03 -28.32
C ALA A 165 8.65 -21.62 -26.96
N ASN A 166 9.53 -21.48 -25.96
CA ASN A 166 9.15 -21.05 -24.62
C ASN A 166 9.08 -19.53 -24.55
N HIS A 167 7.96 -19.00 -24.08
CA HIS A 167 7.75 -17.57 -23.88
C HIS A 167 7.29 -17.27 -22.49
N ASP A 168 8.01 -16.36 -21.86
CA ASP A 168 7.82 -16.02 -20.47
C ASP A 168 7.15 -14.65 -20.34
N PHE A 169 6.21 -14.55 -19.41
CA PHE A 169 5.57 -13.32 -18.99
C PHE A 169 5.45 -13.27 -17.45
N ASP A 170 5.44 -12.06 -16.92
CA ASP A 170 5.26 -11.81 -15.49
C ASP A 170 4.52 -10.48 -15.22
N THR A 171 4.39 -10.17 -13.93
CA THR A 171 3.86 -8.90 -13.43
C THR A 171 2.49 -8.57 -14.02
N VAL A 172 1.61 -9.57 -14.10
CA VAL A 172 0.25 -9.36 -14.59
C VAL A 172 -0.58 -8.70 -13.52
N SER A 173 -1.20 -7.58 -13.85
CA SER A 173 -2.05 -6.80 -12.95
C SER A 173 -3.27 -6.30 -13.72
N VAL A 174 -4.44 -6.37 -13.11
CA VAL A 174 -5.68 -5.80 -13.66
C VAL A 174 -6.31 -4.92 -12.61
N ARG A 175 -6.42 -3.63 -12.94
CA ARG A 175 -6.95 -2.60 -12.03
C ARG A 175 -7.99 -1.78 -12.76
N GLU A 176 -8.94 -1.20 -12.03
CA GLU A 176 -9.80 -0.17 -12.61
C GLU A 176 -8.92 0.97 -13.14
N ASP A 177 -9.28 1.54 -14.29
CA ASP A 177 -8.54 2.64 -14.91
C ASP A 177 -8.85 3.97 -14.21
N LEU A 178 -8.48 4.04 -12.93
CA LEU A 178 -8.69 5.17 -12.05
C LEU A 178 -7.34 5.70 -11.57
N GLN A 179 -7.18 7.01 -11.59
CA GLN A 179 -6.01 7.66 -11.02
C GLN A 179 -6.09 7.62 -9.48
N PRO A 180 -5.04 7.14 -8.78
CA PRO A 180 -4.97 7.27 -7.34
C PRO A 180 -5.19 8.71 -6.85
N SER A 181 -6.00 8.86 -5.80
CA SER A 181 -6.40 10.14 -5.23
C SER A 181 -6.23 10.16 -3.72
N TYR A 182 -6.00 11.34 -3.15
CA TYR A 182 -6.10 11.51 -1.69
C TYR A 182 -7.57 11.70 -1.31
N LEU A 183 -7.97 11.19 -0.16
CA LEU A 183 -9.30 11.44 0.39
C LEU A 183 -9.26 12.65 1.31
N GLN A 184 -10.21 13.57 1.13
CA GLN A 184 -10.26 14.77 1.95
C GLN A 184 -10.93 14.48 3.30
N TYR A 185 -10.20 14.74 4.39
CA TYR A 185 -10.78 14.69 5.72
C TYR A 185 -11.84 15.77 5.94
N ARG A 186 -12.98 15.38 6.51
CA ARG A 186 -14.08 16.27 6.93
C ARG A 186 -14.62 15.84 8.28
N SER A 187 -15.20 16.77 9.02
CA SER A 187 -15.80 16.47 10.33
C SER A 187 -17.09 15.66 10.19
N ILE A 188 -17.40 14.84 11.18
CA ILE A 188 -18.61 14.01 11.21
C ILE A 188 -19.91 14.82 11.17
N ASP A 189 -19.89 16.07 11.63
CA ASP A 189 -21.06 16.95 11.57
C ASP A 189 -21.45 17.27 10.12
N ILE A 190 -20.46 17.45 9.24
CA ILE A 190 -20.69 17.66 7.81
C ILE A 190 -21.29 16.39 7.20
N PHE A 191 -20.80 15.21 7.59
CA PHE A 191 -21.36 13.93 7.16
C PHE A 191 -22.84 13.82 7.55
N ASN A 192 -23.15 14.07 8.82
CA ASN A 192 -24.52 14.00 9.35
C ASN A 192 -25.48 14.99 8.68
N ALA A 193 -24.98 16.16 8.27
CA ALA A 193 -25.81 17.21 7.68
C ALA A 193 -26.05 17.03 6.17
N TYR A 194 -25.08 16.49 5.43
CA TYR A 194 -25.12 16.51 3.96
C TYR A 194 -25.04 15.14 3.29
N PHE A 195 -24.37 14.16 3.90
CA PHE A 195 -24.06 12.87 3.24
C PHE A 195 -24.82 11.70 3.83
N ARG A 196 -25.28 11.83 5.08
CA ARG A 196 -25.93 10.74 5.82
C ARG A 196 -27.19 10.22 5.16
N GLU A 197 -28.05 11.09 4.63
CA GLU A 197 -29.30 10.66 4.00
C GLU A 197 -29.03 9.80 2.76
N ASP A 198 -28.09 10.24 1.91
CA ASP A 198 -27.71 9.56 0.67
C ASP A 198 -27.01 8.22 0.95
N ASP A 199 -26.03 8.20 1.86
CA ASP A 199 -25.25 7.00 2.17
C ASP A 199 -26.08 5.93 2.92
N PHE A 200 -27.04 6.33 3.77
CA PHE A 200 -27.96 5.38 4.43
C PHE A 200 -29.06 4.88 3.50
N HIS A 201 -29.36 5.59 2.41
CA HIS A 201 -30.34 5.11 1.44
C HIS A 201 -29.88 3.82 0.75
N LEU A 202 -28.56 3.56 0.70
CA LEU A 202 -27.92 2.34 0.19
C LEU A 202 -28.40 1.93 -1.22
N GLU A 203 -28.74 2.91 -2.05
CA GLU A 203 -29.11 2.67 -3.44
C GLU A 203 -27.87 2.47 -4.32
N PRO A 204 -27.85 1.46 -5.22
CA PRO A 204 -26.71 1.21 -6.10
C PRO A 204 -26.30 2.41 -6.98
N SER A 205 -27.21 3.35 -7.23
CA SER A 205 -26.94 4.58 -7.99
C SER A 205 -26.18 5.65 -7.22
N THR A 206 -26.18 5.57 -5.89
CA THR A 206 -25.48 6.52 -5.00
C THR A 206 -24.03 6.09 -4.77
N PHE A 207 -23.69 4.84 -5.09
CA PHE A 207 -22.33 4.33 -4.95
C PHE A 207 -21.42 4.97 -6.00
N ASN A 208 -20.27 5.46 -5.55
CA ASN A 208 -19.28 6.08 -6.40
C ASN A 208 -17.88 5.90 -5.81
N THR A 209 -16.86 6.35 -6.55
CA THR A 209 -15.50 6.39 -6.02
C THR A 209 -15.45 7.31 -4.79
N PRO A 210 -14.94 6.82 -3.64
CA PRO A 210 -14.86 7.64 -2.43
C PRO A 210 -13.98 8.87 -2.61
N GLU A 211 -14.38 9.99 -2.03
CA GLU A 211 -13.63 11.26 -2.07
C GLU A 211 -13.34 11.83 -0.67
N PHE A 212 -14.15 11.46 0.31
CA PHE A 212 -14.10 12.00 1.66
C PHE A 212 -13.91 10.91 2.71
N VAL A 213 -13.20 11.27 3.78
CA VAL A 213 -13.04 10.44 4.98
C VAL A 213 -13.53 11.24 6.18
N PHE A 214 -14.30 10.57 7.03
CA PHE A 214 -14.84 11.14 8.27
C PHE A 214 -14.40 10.29 9.45
N ALA A 215 -13.91 10.95 10.49
CA ALA A 215 -13.64 10.31 11.76
C ALA A 215 -14.95 10.11 12.53
N THR A 216 -15.20 8.90 13.03
CA THR A 216 -16.31 8.65 13.95
C THR A 216 -15.84 8.76 15.40
N ASN A 217 -16.78 8.79 16.34
CA ASN A 217 -16.48 8.81 17.77
C ASN A 217 -16.14 7.42 18.35
N ASP A 218 -16.22 6.34 17.56
CA ASP A 218 -16.14 4.95 18.01
C ASP A 218 -14.95 4.19 17.37
N ASP A 219 -13.78 4.86 17.26
CA ASP A 219 -12.56 4.30 16.66
C ASP A 219 -12.76 3.69 15.25
N LYS A 220 -13.65 4.30 14.48
CA LYS A 220 -13.93 3.96 13.08
C LYS A 220 -13.83 5.18 12.20
N TYR A 221 -13.73 4.93 10.90
CA TYR A 221 -13.85 5.96 9.88
C TYR A 221 -14.94 5.59 8.89
N ILE A 222 -15.57 6.63 8.34
CA ILE A 222 -16.55 6.50 7.26
C ILE A 222 -15.92 7.07 5.99
N VAL A 223 -16.13 6.39 4.88
CA VAL A 223 -15.81 6.89 3.54
C VAL A 223 -17.09 7.27 2.82
N SER A 224 -17.08 8.41 2.13
CA SER A 224 -18.21 8.87 1.31
C SER A 224 -17.71 9.47 -0.01
N PRO A 225 -18.41 9.28 -1.13
CA PRO A 225 -19.57 8.38 -1.33
C PRO A 225 -19.24 6.92 -1.01
N VAL A 226 -20.28 6.10 -0.77
CA VAL A 226 -20.09 4.66 -0.52
C VAL A 226 -19.38 4.01 -1.72
N PRO A 227 -18.35 3.18 -1.51
CA PRO A 227 -17.57 2.59 -2.61
C PRO A 227 -18.45 1.84 -3.61
N ASP A 228 -18.24 2.10 -4.90
CA ASP A 228 -18.88 1.40 -6.02
C ASP A 228 -18.15 0.12 -6.42
N ASN A 229 -16.84 0.02 -6.13
CA ASN A 229 -15.99 -1.11 -6.43
C ASN A 229 -15.05 -1.44 -5.24
N GLU A 230 -14.24 -2.49 -5.37
CA GLU A 230 -13.15 -2.75 -4.45
C GLU A 230 -12.00 -1.75 -4.67
N TYR A 231 -11.58 -1.08 -3.61
CA TYR A 231 -10.44 -0.16 -3.60
C TYR A 231 -9.48 -0.49 -2.47
N LYS A 232 -8.24 -0.02 -2.56
CA LYS A 232 -7.28 -0.04 -1.46
C LYS A 232 -7.13 1.36 -0.91
N LEU A 233 -7.18 1.47 0.41
CA LEU A 233 -7.02 2.71 1.14
C LEU A 233 -5.80 2.59 2.06
N GLU A 234 -4.77 3.37 1.79
CA GLU A 234 -3.58 3.45 2.62
C GLU A 234 -3.63 4.71 3.47
N PHE A 235 -3.33 4.58 4.76
CA PHE A 235 -3.21 5.71 5.67
C PHE A 235 -2.18 5.43 6.76
N LYS A 236 -1.69 6.50 7.37
CA LYS A 236 -0.75 6.47 8.49
C LYS A 236 -1.49 6.68 9.80
N TYR A 237 -0.97 6.08 10.85
CA TYR A 237 -1.46 6.24 12.21
C TYR A 237 -0.31 6.20 13.20
N TYR A 238 -0.53 6.79 14.36
CA TYR A 238 0.47 6.87 15.42
C TYR A 238 0.09 5.92 16.55
N LEU A 239 1.06 5.11 16.97
CA LEU A 239 0.93 4.25 18.13
C LEU A 239 1.45 4.95 19.39
N PRO A 240 0.81 4.72 20.56
CA PRO A 240 1.41 5.09 21.83
C PRO A 240 2.63 4.20 22.13
N PRO A 241 3.55 4.64 23.01
CA PRO A 241 4.64 3.79 23.48
C PRO A 241 4.12 2.51 24.14
N THR A 242 4.75 1.38 23.84
CA THR A 242 4.41 0.09 24.44
C THR A 242 4.79 0.09 25.93
N VAL A 243 3.90 -0.41 26.78
CA VAL A 243 4.19 -0.63 28.20
C VAL A 243 5.17 -1.80 28.32
N LEU A 244 6.31 -1.56 28.96
CA LEU A 244 7.30 -2.60 29.26
C LEU A 244 6.86 -3.35 30.51
N SER A 245 6.92 -4.68 30.44
CA SER A 245 6.41 -5.60 31.47
C SER A 245 7.41 -6.71 31.85
N SER A 246 8.27 -7.10 30.91
CA SER A 246 9.33 -8.10 31.08
C SER A 246 10.71 -7.47 30.90
N ASP A 247 11.74 -8.12 31.45
CA ASP A 247 13.15 -7.73 31.29
C ASP A 247 13.69 -7.94 29.87
N THR A 248 13.00 -8.76 29.06
CA THR A 248 13.28 -9.00 27.65
C THR A 248 12.59 -8.02 26.69
N ASP A 249 11.76 -7.09 27.20
CA ASP A 249 10.98 -6.20 26.35
C ASP A 249 11.87 -5.14 25.68
N THR A 250 11.63 -4.90 24.39
CA THR A 250 12.34 -3.87 23.62
C THR A 250 11.50 -2.61 23.53
N THR A 251 12.13 -1.44 23.70
CA THR A 251 11.45 -0.15 23.55
C THR A 251 11.16 0.19 22.10
N THR A 252 10.08 0.92 21.83
CA THR A 252 9.78 1.51 20.51
C THR A 252 10.84 2.51 20.05
N ILE A 253 11.58 3.11 21.00
CA ILE A 253 12.67 4.04 20.70
C ILE A 253 13.85 3.28 20.08
N PRO A 254 14.36 3.70 18.90
CA PRO A 254 15.51 3.05 18.26
C PRO A 254 16.78 3.06 19.12
N THR A 255 17.58 2.00 19.01
CA THR A 255 18.83 1.80 19.79
C THR A 255 19.83 2.96 19.70
N ARG A 256 19.87 3.68 18.58
CA ARG A 256 20.71 4.90 18.43
C ARG A 256 20.43 5.96 19.50
N TYR A 257 19.21 5.97 20.07
CA TYR A 257 18.75 6.93 21.06
C TYR A 257 18.57 6.34 22.46
N GLU A 258 18.99 5.09 22.68
CA GLU A 258 18.88 4.39 23.96
C GLU A 258 19.54 5.17 25.12
N HIS A 259 20.59 5.91 24.80
CA HIS A 259 21.31 6.80 25.72
C HIS A 259 20.45 7.92 26.33
N VAL A 260 19.28 8.23 25.76
CA VAL A 260 18.29 9.16 26.34
C VAL A 260 17.58 8.49 27.52
N ILE A 261 17.17 7.23 27.32
CA ILE A 261 16.47 6.42 28.32
C ILE A 261 17.41 6.17 29.50
N ILE A 262 18.67 5.82 29.22
CA ILE A 262 19.68 5.56 30.24
C ILE A 262 19.93 6.79 31.12
N ASP A 263 20.15 7.98 30.52
CA ASP A 263 20.39 9.20 31.30
C ASP A 263 19.18 9.58 32.16
N ARG A 264 17.96 9.43 31.62
CA ARG A 264 16.73 9.69 32.37
C ARG A 264 16.52 8.69 33.51
N ALA A 265 16.88 7.42 33.31
CA ALA A 265 16.87 6.42 34.37
C ALA A 265 17.89 6.74 35.46
N MET A 266 19.11 7.14 35.08
CA MET A 266 20.16 7.55 36.01
C MET A 266 19.77 8.76 36.85
N PHE A 267 19.04 9.73 36.28
CA PHE A 267 18.44 10.83 37.03
C PHE A 267 17.59 10.34 38.22
N TYR A 268 16.66 9.41 37.98
CA TYR A 268 15.83 8.85 39.05
C TYR A 268 16.64 8.07 40.08
N VAL A 269 17.70 7.36 39.67
CA VAL A 269 18.63 6.68 40.59
C VAL A 269 19.37 7.68 41.48
N PHE A 270 19.87 8.79 40.93
CA PHE A 270 20.56 9.81 41.74
C PHE A 270 19.61 10.54 42.69
N MET A 271 18.38 10.82 42.25
CA MET A 271 17.34 11.39 43.11
C MET A 271 17.00 10.45 44.27
N PHE A 272 16.91 9.13 44.03
CA PHE A 272 16.71 8.14 45.09
C PHE A 272 17.89 8.07 46.08
N ARG A 273 19.11 8.34 45.59
CA ARG A 273 20.33 8.38 46.42
C ARG A 273 20.53 9.73 47.12
N GLU A 274 19.58 10.66 47.01
CA GLU A 274 19.64 12.02 47.56
C GLU A 274 20.84 12.86 47.05
N ASP A 275 21.37 12.52 45.87
CA ASP A 275 22.45 13.27 45.21
C ASP A 275 21.85 14.25 44.19
N ALA A 276 21.50 15.45 44.67
CA ALA A 276 20.82 16.47 43.88
C ALA A 276 21.71 17.07 42.76
N GLU A 277 23.03 17.13 42.95
CA GLU A 277 23.95 17.73 41.98
C GLU A 277 24.10 16.80 40.76
N SER A 278 24.39 15.51 41.00
CA SER A 278 24.47 14.51 39.94
C SER A 278 23.12 14.31 39.23
N ALA A 279 22.01 14.36 39.97
CA ALA A 279 20.68 14.29 39.37
C ALA A 279 20.45 15.44 38.38
N THR A 280 20.74 16.68 38.76
CA THR A 280 20.56 17.86 37.89
C THR A 280 21.38 17.77 36.59
N ILE A 281 22.60 17.23 36.67
CA ILE A 281 23.45 17.00 35.49
C ILE A 281 22.83 15.97 34.54
N MET A 282 22.33 14.84 35.08
CA MET A 282 21.71 13.80 34.26
C MET A 282 20.38 14.26 33.65
N ASP A 283 19.58 15.04 34.38
CA ASP A 283 18.37 15.65 33.86
C ASP A 283 18.69 16.56 32.66
N THR A 284 19.65 17.46 32.83
CA THR A 284 20.10 18.38 31.77
C THR A 284 20.61 17.62 30.54
N ARG A 285 21.43 16.57 30.73
CA ARG A 285 21.91 15.73 29.63
C ARG A 285 20.77 15.03 28.91
N SER A 286 19.80 14.46 29.65
CA SER A 286 18.64 13.80 29.06
C SER A 286 17.82 14.76 28.20
N ASN A 287 17.58 15.99 28.67
CA ASN A 287 16.83 17.00 27.95
C ASN A 287 17.55 17.46 26.68
N ILE A 288 18.87 17.69 26.74
CA ILE A 288 19.67 18.02 25.55
C ILE A 288 19.60 16.88 24.51
N LYS A 289 19.63 15.63 24.94
CA LYS A 289 19.54 14.48 24.05
C LYS A 289 18.16 14.39 23.40
N VAL A 290 17.08 14.63 24.14
CA VAL A 290 15.71 14.74 23.60
C VAL A 290 15.60 15.88 22.59
N GLU A 291 16.19 17.04 22.88
CA GLU A 291 16.20 18.16 21.94
C GLU A 291 16.94 17.82 20.63
N LYS A 292 18.09 17.15 20.72
CA LYS A 292 18.79 16.64 19.53
C LYS A 292 17.96 15.64 18.74
N MET A 293 17.24 14.74 19.42
CA MET A 293 16.31 13.83 18.74
C MET A 293 15.24 14.60 17.98
N ARG A 294 14.64 15.64 18.58
CA ARG A 294 13.63 16.48 17.91
C ARG A 294 14.20 17.16 16.67
N ILE A 295 15.42 17.69 16.74
CA ILE A 295 16.08 18.32 15.59
C ILE A 295 16.33 17.31 14.47
N GLU A 296 16.79 16.10 14.82
CA GLU A 296 17.11 15.07 13.82
C GLU A 296 15.88 14.40 13.19
N LEU A 297 14.82 14.22 13.96
CA LEU A 297 13.67 13.40 13.57
C LEU A 297 12.44 14.21 13.14
N ILE A 298 12.20 15.37 13.75
CA ILE A 298 11.03 16.21 13.46
C ILE A 298 11.47 17.40 12.60
N ASN A 299 12.41 18.20 13.10
CA ASN A 299 12.83 19.46 12.44
C ASN A 299 13.98 19.25 11.44
N LYS A 300 14.02 18.08 10.78
CA LYS A 300 15.09 17.78 9.83
C LYS A 300 15.01 18.77 8.66
N PRO A 301 16.11 19.44 8.26
CA PRO A 301 16.09 20.26 7.06
C PRO A 301 15.84 19.38 5.82
N ASP A 302 14.86 19.76 4.98
CA ASP A 302 14.47 19.04 3.75
C ASP A 302 15.64 18.72 2.82
N ARG A 303 16.72 19.53 2.90
CA ARG A 303 17.94 19.36 2.12
C ARG A 303 19.16 19.61 3.00
N MET A 304 20.03 18.63 3.10
CA MET A 304 21.36 18.80 3.69
C MET A 304 22.30 19.32 2.60
N TYR A 305 22.63 20.62 2.63
CA TYR A 305 23.75 21.14 1.85
C TYR A 305 25.05 20.73 2.54
N ALA A 306 25.96 20.10 1.78
CA ALA A 306 27.30 19.80 2.29
C ALA A 306 28.00 21.12 2.67
N GLY A 307 28.16 21.36 3.97
CA GLY A 307 28.94 22.50 4.49
C GLY A 307 28.23 23.45 5.45
N VAL A 308 26.93 23.30 5.73
CA VAL A 308 26.24 24.15 6.70
C VAL A 308 25.86 23.34 7.94
N TRP A 309 26.73 23.35 8.95
CA TRP A 309 26.34 22.97 10.30
C TRP A 309 25.30 23.99 10.80
N PRO A 310 24.20 23.57 11.46
CA PRO A 310 23.33 24.51 12.16
C PRO A 310 24.19 25.26 13.18
N ARG A 311 24.31 26.58 13.03
CA ARG A 311 24.93 27.41 14.07
C ARG A 311 24.05 27.28 15.31
N VAL A 312 24.61 26.74 16.38
CA VAL A 312 24.08 26.95 17.73
C VAL A 312 24.01 28.46 17.92
N VAL A 313 22.81 29.03 18.01
CA VAL A 313 22.64 30.42 18.43
C VAL A 313 22.95 30.46 19.92
N THR A 314 24.23 30.64 20.25
CA THR A 314 24.63 31.11 21.57
C THR A 314 24.40 32.62 21.58
N ASP A 315 23.20 33.05 21.96
CA ASP A 315 23.01 34.42 22.43
C ASP A 315 23.60 34.52 23.84
N ILE A 316 24.91 34.70 23.86
CA ILE A 316 25.66 35.11 25.04
C ILE A 316 26.33 36.46 24.65
N PHE A 317 25.80 37.52 25.27
CA PHE A 317 26.19 38.94 25.28
C PHE A 317 25.58 39.90 24.24
N GLY A 318 24.77 40.84 24.74
CA GLY A 318 24.42 42.09 24.06
C GLY A 318 23.41 42.96 24.80
N ASN A 319 23.90 43.75 25.78
CA ASN A 319 23.29 44.91 26.48
C ASN A 319 21.87 44.82 27.04
#